data_AF-A0A525VRZ8-F1
#
_entry.id   AF-A0A525VRZ8-F1
#
_cell.length_a   1.000
_cell.length_b   1.000
_cell.length_c   1.000
_cell.angle_alpha   90.00
_cell.angle_beta   90.00
_cell.angle_gamma   90.00
#
_symmetry.space_group_name_H-M   'P 1'
#
loop_
_entity.id
_entity.type
_entity.pdbx_description
1 polymer ?
#
loop_
_entity_poly.entity_id
_entity_poly.type
_entity_poly.pdbx_seq_one_letter_code
_entity_poly.pdbx_strand_id
1 'polypeptide(L)'
;MIKKTRQSAVADKDSFLAPSSSLLDNHFDEILETTEEIAGLVAMLKTLSPTDAKRDEYEGRLYVALTHLDHHVKPAIKEWDRVVDRMPED
;
A
#
# COMPACT_ATOMS: atom_id res chain seq x y z
N MET A 1 -5.27 -30.63 -47.96
CA MET A 1 -4.48 -30.45 -46.72
C MET A 1 -4.36 -28.95 -46.45
N ILE A 2 -5.15 -28.40 -45.52
CA ILE A 2 -5.09 -27.00 -45.10
C ILE A 2 -5.14 -27.02 -43.57
N LYS A 3 -4.06 -26.56 -42.93
CA LYS A 3 -3.92 -26.53 -41.47
C LYS A 3 -4.83 -25.44 -40.91
N LYS A 4 -5.96 -25.84 -40.33
CA LYS A 4 -6.82 -24.95 -39.55
C LYS A 4 -6.21 -24.84 -38.16
N THR A 5 -5.30 -23.89 -37.97
CA THR A 5 -4.78 -23.55 -36.64
C THR A 5 -5.95 -22.95 -35.86
N ARG A 6 -6.57 -23.75 -34.99
CA ARG A 6 -7.46 -23.24 -33.95
C ARG A 6 -6.63 -22.29 -33.11
N GLN A 7 -6.85 -20.99 -33.23
CA GLN A 7 -6.52 -20.06 -32.17
C GLN A 7 -7.30 -20.55 -30.94
N SER A 8 -6.58 -21.15 -30.00
CA SER A 8 -7.08 -21.33 -28.65
C SER A 8 -7.33 -19.93 -28.11
N ALA A 9 -8.59 -19.51 -28.06
CA ALA A 9 -9.04 -18.48 -27.14
C ALA A 9 -8.79 -19.04 -25.74
N VAL A 10 -7.57 -18.85 -25.25
CA VAL A 10 -7.29 -18.92 -23.83
C VAL A 10 -8.06 -17.73 -23.26
N ALA A 11 -9.09 -18.02 -22.49
CA ALA A 11 -9.90 -17.01 -21.84
C ALA A 11 -9.00 -16.14 -20.96
N ASP A 12 -8.81 -14.88 -21.35
CA ASP A 12 -8.32 -13.79 -20.50
C ASP A 12 -9.36 -13.49 -19.41
N LYS A 13 -9.56 -14.43 -18.47
CA LYS A 13 -10.51 -14.29 -17.36
C LYS A 13 -9.85 -14.36 -15.99
N ASP A 14 -8.64 -13.84 -15.91
CA ASP A 14 -8.13 -13.24 -14.68
C ASP A 14 -7.98 -11.74 -14.95
N SER A 15 -9.13 -11.06 -15.12
CA SER A 15 -9.17 -9.59 -15.10
C SER A 15 -8.77 -9.19 -13.68
N PHE A 16 -7.47 -9.00 -13.46
CA PHE A 16 -6.98 -8.40 -12.23
C PHE A 16 -7.63 -7.03 -12.13
N LEU A 17 -8.52 -6.86 -11.14
CA LEU A 17 -9.08 -5.56 -10.84
C LEU A 17 -7.89 -4.62 -10.58
N ALA A 18 -7.82 -3.54 -11.36
CA ALA A 18 -6.89 -2.44 -11.16
C ALA A 18 -7.68 -1.20 -10.70
N PRO A 19 -8.30 -1.24 -9.50
CA PRO A 19 -9.03 -0.09 -9.00
C PRO A 19 -8.05 1.05 -8.75
N SER A 20 -8.29 2.18 -9.40
CA SER A 20 -7.52 3.40 -9.21
C SER A 20 -8.45 4.60 -9.09
N SER A 21 -8.05 5.54 -8.26
CA SER A 21 -8.65 6.86 -8.13
C SER A 21 -7.60 7.81 -7.59
N SER A 22 -7.67 9.10 -7.92
CA SER A 22 -6.69 10.07 -7.40
C SER A 22 -6.65 10.10 -5.87
N LEU A 23 -7.76 9.80 -5.19
CA LEU A 23 -7.79 9.71 -3.73
C LEU A 23 -7.07 8.45 -3.23
N LEU A 24 -7.28 7.31 -3.89
CA LEU A 24 -6.63 6.05 -3.57
C LEU A 24 -5.12 6.13 -3.82
N ASP A 25 -4.72 6.69 -4.96
CA ASP A 25 -3.32 6.87 -5.34
C ASP A 25 -2.59 7.75 -4.32
N ASN A 26 -3.21 8.86 -3.90
CA ASN A 26 -2.65 9.72 -2.84
C ASN A 26 -2.47 8.96 -1.52
N HIS A 27 -3.42 8.10 -1.14
CA HIS A 27 -3.26 7.30 0.08
C HIS A 27 -2.14 6.27 -0.05
N PHE A 28 -1.94 5.68 -1.24
CA PHE A 28 -0.83 4.78 -1.47
C PHE A 28 0.53 5.47 -1.39
N ASP A 29 0.66 6.67 -1.96
CA ASP A 29 1.89 7.45 -1.88
C ASP A 29 2.25 7.75 -0.41
N GLU A 30 1.28 8.22 0.38
CA GLU A 30 1.47 8.49 1.82
C GLU A 30 1.82 7.21 2.61
N ILE A 31 1.18 6.07 2.30
CA ILE A 31 1.47 4.78 2.94
C ILE A 31 2.90 4.33 2.64
N LEU A 32 3.36 4.49 1.40
CA LEU A 32 4.71 4.11 0.98
C LEU A 32 5.75 4.98 1.69
N GLU A 33 5.60 6.29 1.64
CA GLU A 33 6.50 7.23 2.32
C GLU A 33 6.57 6.96 3.84
N THR A 34 5.42 6.78 4.48
CA THR A 34 5.35 6.52 5.92
C THR A 34 5.98 5.18 6.30
N THR A 35 5.81 4.15 5.47
CA THR A 35 6.41 2.83 5.70
C THR A 35 7.93 2.90 5.63
N GLU A 36 8.48 3.67 4.69
CA GLU A 36 9.92 3.93 4.60
C GLU A 36 10.44 4.69 5.82
N GLU A 37 9.73 5.72 6.30
CA GLU A 37 10.09 6.43 7.52
C GLU A 37 10.10 5.49 8.74
N ILE A 38 9.05 4.68 8.92
CA ILE A 38 8.95 3.70 10.01
C ILE A 38 10.13 2.73 9.96
N ALA A 39 10.47 2.20 8.77
CA ALA A 39 11.59 1.30 8.61
C ALA A 39 12.92 1.95 9.04
N GLY A 40 13.15 3.21 8.64
CA GLY A 40 14.31 4.00 9.04
C GLY A 40 14.38 4.24 10.54
N LEU A 41 13.27 4.64 11.17
CA LEU A 41 13.20 4.88 12.62
C LEU A 41 13.44 3.60 13.42
N VAL A 42 12.87 2.47 13.00
CA VAL A 42 13.10 1.16 13.64
C VAL A 42 14.57 0.76 13.52
N ALA A 43 15.19 0.95 12.35
CA ALA A 43 16.61 0.67 12.16
C ALA A 43 17.47 1.54 13.09
N MET A 44 17.18 2.84 13.19
CA MET A 44 17.86 3.75 14.11
C MET A 44 17.72 3.31 15.58
N LEU A 45 16.49 3.06 16.04
CA LEU A 45 16.21 2.65 17.42
C LEU A 45 16.90 1.34 17.83
N LYS A 46 17.17 0.45 16.88
CA LYS A 46 17.93 -0.80 17.11
C LYS A 46 19.43 -0.57 17.31
N THR A 47 19.97 0.54 16.82
CA THR A 47 21.39 0.90 17.00
C THR A 47 21.65 1.67 18.29
N LEU A 48 20.62 2.28 18.87
CA LEU A 48 20.74 3.08 20.09
C LEU A 48 20.69 2.20 21.35
N SER A 49 21.50 2.57 22.34
CA SER A 49 21.41 2.01 23.69
C SER A 49 20.04 2.34 24.31
N PRO A 50 19.48 1.47 25.18
CA PRO A 50 18.28 1.79 25.95
C PRO A 50 18.39 3.06 26.80
N THR A 51 19.60 3.48 27.16
CA THR A 51 19.85 4.69 27.96
C THR A 51 20.26 5.90 27.11
N ASP A 52 20.19 5.79 25.78
CA ASP A 52 20.54 6.90 24.89
C ASP A 52 19.51 8.03 25.01
N ALA A 53 19.97 9.25 25.23
CA ALA A 53 19.11 10.42 25.43
C ALA A 53 18.23 10.74 24.21
N LYS A 54 18.64 10.32 23.00
CA LYS A 54 17.85 10.52 21.77
C LYS A 54 16.81 9.44 21.53
N ARG A 55 16.83 8.35 22.30
CA ARG A 55 15.91 7.23 22.11
C ARG A 55 14.46 7.68 22.21
N ASP A 56 14.13 8.46 23.24
CA ASP A 56 12.78 8.95 23.53
C ASP A 56 12.23 9.79 22.37
N GLU A 57 13.08 10.62 21.75
CA GLU A 57 12.74 11.41 20.55
C GLU A 57 12.39 10.50 19.37
N TYR A 58 13.22 9.50 19.07
CA TYR A 58 12.98 8.58 17.96
C TYR A 58 11.77 7.65 18.22
N GLU A 59 11.52 7.27 19.47
CA GLU A 59 10.31 6.51 19.84
C GLU A 59 9.04 7.38 19.67
N GLY A 60 9.10 8.66 20.06
CA GLY A 60 8.02 9.61 19.82
C GLY A 60 7.74 9.80 18.32
N ARG A 61 8.79 9.94 17.50
CA ARG A 61 8.66 10.03 16.04
C ARG A 61 8.07 8.75 15.44
N LEU A 62 8.49 7.57 15.92
CA LEU A 62 7.95 6.30 15.46
C LEU A 62 6.45 6.19 15.79
N TYR A 63 6.04 6.62 16.98
CA TYR A 63 4.63 6.66 17.35
C TYR A 63 3.80 7.56 16.42
N VAL A 64 4.32 8.74 16.08
CA VAL A 64 3.66 9.66 15.14
C VAL A 64 3.55 9.03 13.76
N ALA A 65 4.63 8.44 13.22
CA ALA A 65 4.61 7.79 11.91
C ALA A 65 3.63 6.62 11.86
N LEU A 66 3.57 5.78 12.90
CA LEU A 66 2.59 4.68 13.00
C LEU A 66 1.15 5.21 13.02
N THR A 67 0.91 6.31 13.72
CA THR A 67 -0.40 6.96 13.77
C THR A 67 -0.76 7.56 12.41
N HIS A 68 0.19 8.19 11.71
CA HIS A 68 -0.01 8.70 10.34
C HIS A 68 -0.35 7.58 9.36
N LEU A 69 0.35 6.44 9.44
CA LEU A 69 0.05 5.25 8.64
C LEU A 69 -1.39 4.77 8.87
N ASP A 70 -1.85 4.67 10.12
CA ASP A 70 -3.23 4.27 10.43
C ASP A 70 -4.28 5.22 9.82
N HIS A 71 -3.97 6.53 9.77
CA HIS A 71 -4.83 7.53 9.15
C HIS A 71 -4.94 7.40 7.63
N HIS A 72 -3.99 6.74 6.96
CA HIS A 72 -4.03 6.52 5.50
C HIS A 72 -4.50 5.13 5.10
N VAL A 73 -4.14 4.09 5.85
CA VAL A 73 -4.54 2.70 5.54
C VAL A 73 -6.06 2.52 5.59
N LYS A 74 -6.72 3.04 6.62
CA LYS A 74 -8.19 2.89 6.77
C LYS A 74 -8.95 3.57 5.62
N PRO A 75 -8.67 4.84 5.27
CA PRO A 75 -9.27 5.46 4.09
C PRO A 75 -8.93 4.77 2.77
N ALA A 76 -7.70 4.28 2.58
CA ALA A 76 -7.32 3.55 1.37
C ALA A 76 -8.20 2.32 1.15
N ILE A 77 -8.41 1.51 2.19
CA ILE A 77 -9.28 0.32 2.13
C ILE A 77 -10.71 0.73 1.76
N LYS A 78 -11.26 1.74 2.44
CA LYS A 78 -12.62 2.22 2.17
C LYS A 78 -12.79 2.74 0.74
N GLU A 79 -11.78 3.47 0.24
CA GLU A 79 -11.78 4.00 -1.11
C GLU A 79 -11.61 2.88 -2.15
N TRP A 80 -10.76 1.90 -1.88
CA TRP A 80 -10.61 0.70 -2.70
C TRP A 80 -11.95 -0.02 -2.87
N ASP A 81 -12.64 -0.32 -1.78
CA ASP A 81 -13.96 -0.96 -1.80
C ASP A 81 -14.94 -0.13 -2.64
N ARG A 82 -14.97 1.19 -2.44
CA ARG A 82 -15.81 2.11 -3.21
C ARG A 82 -15.50 2.10 -4.72
N VAL A 83 -14.23 1.97 -5.10
CA VAL A 83 -13.83 1.92 -6.52
C VAL A 83 -14.26 0.59 -7.11
N VAL A 84 -13.98 -0.52 -6.43
CA VAL A 84 -14.37 -1.88 -6.86
C VAL A 84 -15.89 -2.00 -7.03
N ASP A 85 -16.68 -1.51 -6.07
CA ASP A 85 -18.16 -1.55 -6.13
C ASP A 85 -18.75 -0.79 -7.33
N ARG A 86 -17.98 0.12 -7.95
CA ARG A 86 -18.40 0.92 -9.11
C ARG A 86 -17.86 0.39 -10.42
N MET A 87 -16.99 -0.62 -10.40
CA MET A 87 -16.50 -1.23 -11.62
C MET A 87 -17.64 -2.00 -12.28
N PRO A 88 -17.80 -1.91 -13.61
CA PRO A 88 -18.80 -2.70 -14.30
C PRO A 88 -18.51 -4.19 -14.10
N GLU A 89 -19.55 -4.96 -13.76
CA GLU A 89 -19.50 -6.42 -13.87
C GLU A 89 -19.54 -6.76 -15.37
N ASP A 90 -18.53 -7.50 -15.85
CA ASP A 90 -18.41 -7.94 -17.25
C ASP A 90 -19.66 -8.68 -17.78
#